data_AF-A0A1V5RU68-F1
#
_entry.id   AF-A0A1V5RU68-F1
#
_cell.length_a   1.000
_cell.length_b   1.000
_cell.length_c   1.000
_cell.angle_alpha   90.00
_cell.angle_beta   90.00
_cell.angle_gamma   90.00
#
_symmetry.space_group_name_H-M   'P 1'
#
loop_
_entity.id
_entity.type
_entity.pdbx_description
1 polymer ?
#
loop_
_entity_poly.entity_id
_entity_poly.type
_entity_poly.pdbx_seq_one_letter_code
_entity_poly.pdbx_strand_id
1 'polypeptide(L)'
;MSDLDVKVKYMLFDDGGVCDRWLPILLPIGTVFKHEYGTYKVERYIEPHASKTEPVNEFTVVCERLDSRDGLKEGKIPNFIFVDRP
;
A
#
# COMPACT_ATOMS: atom_id res chain seq x y z
N MET A 1 1.53 9.83 -27.23
CA MET A 1 1.58 10.01 -25.76
C MET A 1 1.96 8.66 -25.21
N SER A 2 3.18 8.51 -24.71
CA SER A 2 3.58 7.25 -24.08
C SER A 2 2.86 7.18 -22.74
N ASP A 3 1.86 6.29 -22.66
CA ASP A 3 1.25 5.85 -21.40
C ASP A 3 2.38 5.29 -20.55
N LEU A 4 2.90 6.13 -19.66
CA LEU A 4 3.90 5.71 -18.70
C LEU A 4 3.13 4.86 -17.68
N ASP A 5 3.08 3.55 -17.90
CA ASP A 5 2.40 2.58 -17.04
C ASP A 5 3.04 2.66 -15.64
N VAL A 6 2.45 3.47 -14.76
CA VAL A 6 2.92 3.62 -13.38
C VAL A 6 2.43 2.39 -12.63
N LYS A 7 3.36 1.53 -12.25
CA LYS A 7 3.04 0.32 -11.50
C LYS A 7 3.14 0.62 -10.01
N VAL A 8 2.06 0.42 -9.28
CA VAL A 8 2.04 0.63 -7.83
C VAL A 8 2.13 -0.71 -7.10
N LYS A 9 3.25 -0.91 -6.40
CA LYS A 9 3.53 -2.09 -5.59
C LYS A 9 3.19 -1.84 -4.13
N TYR A 10 2.25 -2.58 -3.58
CA TYR A 10 1.88 -2.56 -2.17
C TYR A 10 2.64 -3.64 -1.43
N MET A 11 3.46 -3.23 -0.46
CA MET A 11 4.13 -4.12 0.48
C MET A 11 3.31 -4.20 1.76
N LEU A 12 2.63 -5.33 1.96
CA LEU A 12 1.80 -5.61 3.14
C LEU A 12 2.69 -6.30 4.18
N PHE A 13 3.15 -5.55 5.18
CA PHE A 13 3.96 -6.09 6.28
C PHE A 13 3.07 -6.74 7.34
N ASP A 14 3.45 -7.94 7.75
CA ASP A 14 2.81 -8.79 8.76
C ASP A 14 3.87 -9.30 9.75
N ASP A 15 3.48 -9.71 10.97
CA ASP A 15 4.37 -10.17 12.05
C ASP A 15 5.37 -11.28 11.65
N GLY A 16 5.16 -11.97 10.53
CA GLY A 16 6.05 -13.02 10.03
C GLY A 16 6.59 -12.82 8.61
N GLY A 17 6.29 -11.72 7.92
CA GLY A 17 6.72 -11.54 6.53
C GLY A 17 6.16 -10.33 5.79
N VAL A 18 6.43 -10.28 4.49
CA VAL A 18 5.91 -9.26 3.58
C VAL A 18 5.17 -9.92 2.44
N CYS A 19 3.95 -9.47 2.16
CA CYS A 19 3.20 -9.86 0.98
C CYS A 19 3.18 -8.69 -0.01
N ASP A 20 3.68 -8.90 -1.22
CA ASP A 20 3.62 -7.90 -2.27
C ASP A 20 2.38 -8.06 -3.16
N ARG A 21 1.74 -6.93 -3.48
CA ARG A 21 0.57 -6.86 -4.36
C ARG A 21 0.72 -5.71 -5.33
N TRP A 22 0.21 -5.90 -6.54
CA TRP A 22 0.17 -4.84 -7.56
C TRP A 22 -1.26 -4.34 -7.66
N LEU A 23 -1.44 -3.03 -7.51
CA LEU A 23 -2.73 -2.38 -7.69
C LEU A 23 -2.58 -1.21 -8.66
N PRO A 24 -3.56 -0.97 -9.54
CA PRO A 24 -3.53 0.16 -10.48
C PRO A 24 -3.94 1.49 -9.82
N ILE A 25 -4.02 1.53 -8.49
CA ILE A 25 -4.48 2.69 -7.71
C ILE A 25 -3.41 3.08 -6.69
N LEU A 26 -3.28 4.37 -6.42
CA LEU A 26 -2.43 4.89 -5.33
C LEU A 26 -3.32 5.36 -4.18
N LEU A 27 -3.29 4.65 -3.06
CA LEU A 27 -4.05 4.97 -1.86
C LEU A 27 -3.34 6.04 -1.01
N PRO A 28 -4.05 7.05 -0.48
CA PRO A 28 -3.46 8.06 0.39
C PRO A 28 -2.85 7.47 1.67
N ILE A 29 -1.78 8.09 2.20
CA ILE A 29 -1.24 7.76 3.53
C ILE A 29 -2.35 7.90 4.59
N GLY A 30 -2.45 6.91 5.47
CA GLY A 30 -3.51 6.81 6.46
C GLY A 30 -4.76 6.07 5.97
N THR A 31 -4.85 5.72 4.68
CA THR A 31 -5.92 4.87 4.18
C THR A 31 -5.84 3.50 4.84
N VAL A 32 -6.98 3.03 5.32
CA VAL A 32 -7.12 1.68 5.85
C VAL A 32 -7.91 0.87 4.85
N PHE A 33 -7.43 -0.32 4.52
CA PHE A 33 -8.11 -1.22 3.60
C PHE A 33 -8.11 -2.64 4.14
N LYS A 34 -9.10 -3.42 3.72
CA LYS A 34 -9.21 -4.82 4.09
C LYS A 34 -8.62 -5.68 2.97
N HIS A 35 -7.78 -6.63 3.35
CA HIS A 35 -7.18 -7.64 2.48
C HIS A 35 -7.54 -9.03 3.02
N GLU A 36 -7.35 -10.08 2.21
CA GLU A 36 -7.64 -11.48 2.62
C GLU A 36 -6.84 -11.93 3.86
N TYR A 37 -5.66 -11.34 4.07
CA TYR A 37 -4.77 -11.66 5.21
C TYR A 37 -4.98 -10.76 6.44
N GLY A 38 -5.73 -9.67 6.31
CA GLY A 38 -5.93 -8.73 7.42
C GLY A 38 -6.33 -7.33 6.99
N THR A 39 -6.43 -6.44 7.97
CA THR A 39 -6.65 -5.01 7.75
C THR A 39 -5.30 -4.31 7.75
N TYR A 40 -5.04 -3.50 6.72
CA TYR A 40 -3.76 -2.82 6.54
C TYR A 40 -3.97 -1.32 6.46
N LYS A 41 -2.99 -0.56 6.92
CA LYS A 41 -2.93 0.90 6.82
C LYS A 41 -1.74 1.32 5.98
N VAL A 42 -1.96 2.25 5.06
CA VAL A 42 -0.88 2.87 4.28
C VAL A 42 -0.08 3.78 5.20
N GLU A 43 1.21 3.47 5.39
CA GLU A 43 2.09 4.24 6.27
C GLU A 43 2.94 5.23 5.49
N ARG A 44 3.54 4.80 4.38
CA ARG A 44 4.43 5.67 3.58
C ARG A 44 4.57 5.20 2.15
N TYR A 45 5.03 6.11 1.31
CA TYR A 45 5.48 5.81 -0.04
C TYR A 45 7.00 5.76 -0.09
N ILE A 46 7.51 4.85 -0.90
CA ILE A 46 8.90 4.78 -1.30
C ILE A 46 8.90 5.16 -2.77
N GLU A 47 9.49 6.33 -3.05
CA GLU A 47 9.69 6.80 -4.41
C GLU A 47 10.62 5.82 -5.15
N PRO A 48 10.38 5.57 -6.45
CA PRO A 48 11.30 4.77 -7.23
C PRO A 48 12.69 5.38 -7.13
N HIS A 49 13.66 4.58 -6.68
CA HIS A 49 15.05 5.00 -6.80
C HIS A 49 15.36 5.02 -8.30
N ALA A 50 15.43 6.21 -8.88
CA ALA A 50 15.79 6.41 -10.27
C ALA A 50 17.23 5.94 -10.48
N SER A 51 17.41 4.64 -10.72
CA SER A 51 18.67 4.13 -11.23
C SER A 51 18.89 4.78 -12.59
N LYS A 52 20.05 5.41 -12.79
CA LYS A 52 20.41 6.14 -14.03
C LYS A 52 20.31 5.30 -15.31
N THR A 53 20.14 4.00 -15.19
CA THR A 53 20.15 3.03 -16.29
C THR A 53 18.77 2.67 -16.82
N GLU A 54 17.70 2.76 -16.03
CA GLU A 54 16.33 2.49 -16.51
C GLU A 54 15.30 3.39 -15.80
N PRO A 55 14.29 3.93 -16.50
CA PRO A 55 13.18 4.63 -15.86
C PRO A 55 12.36 3.62 -15.04
N VAL A 56 12.69 3.52 -13.75
CA VAL A 56 11.89 2.73 -12.80
C VAL A 56 10.60 3.49 -12.56
N ASN A 57 9.52 3.07 -13.20
CA ASN A 57 8.20 3.67 -13.07
C ASN A 57 7.35 2.97 -12.00
N GLU A 58 8.02 2.52 -10.92
CA GLU A 58 7.44 1.69 -9.87
C GLU A 58 7.30 2.49 -8.58
N PHE A 59 6.07 2.73 -8.15
CA PHE A 59 5.78 3.34 -6.84
C PHE A 59 5.58 2.26 -5.81
N THR A 60 6.38 2.24 -4.75
CA THR A 60 6.20 1.27 -3.67
C THR A 60 5.43 1.92 -2.52
N VAL A 61 4.32 1.29 -2.11
CA VAL A 61 3.46 1.70 -1.00
C VAL A 61 3.68 0.72 0.14
N VAL A 62 4.17 1.21 1.27
CA VAL A 62 4.39 0.42 2.48
C VAL A 62 3.14 0.46 3.33
N CYS A 63 2.60 -0.72 3.64
CA CYS A 63 1.42 -0.88 4.46
C CYS A 63 1.76 -1.73 5.69
N GLU A 64 1.27 -1.31 6.85
CA GLU A 64 1.40 -2.06 8.10
C GLU A 64 0.05 -2.68 8.48
N ARG A 65 0.09 -3.91 9.00
CA ARG A 65 -1.10 -4.56 9.52
C ARG A 65 -1.59 -3.85 10.76
N LEU A 66 -2.89 -3.61 10.82
CA LEU A 66 -3.55 -3.19 12.04
C LEU A 66 -3.98 -4.43 12.80
N ASP A 67 -3.11 -4.94 13.66
CA ASP A 67 -3.50 -5.97 14.61
C ASP A 67 -4.59 -5.43 15.54
N SER A 68 -5.57 -6.29 15.84
CA SER A 68 -6.78 -5.95 16.62
C SER A 68 -6.51 -5.52 18.08
N ARG A 69 -5.26 -5.22 18.46
CA ARG A 69 -4.87 -4.84 19.81
C ARG A 69 -4.28 -3.43 19.98
N ASP A 70 -3.76 -2.76 18.96
CA ASP A 70 -3.01 -1.50 19.21
C ASP A 70 -3.34 -0.30 18.29
N GLY A 71 -4.13 -0.45 17.22
CA GLY A 71 -4.14 0.54 16.13
C GLY A 71 -5.23 1.61 16.10
N LEU A 72 -6.34 1.47 16.83
CA LEU A 72 -7.43 2.47 16.83
C LEU A 72 -7.27 3.42 18.01
N LYS A 73 -6.27 4.32 17.96
CA LYS A 73 -6.38 5.56 18.73
C LYS A 73 -7.52 6.37 18.12
N GLU A 74 -8.65 6.31 18.82
CA GLU A 74 -9.89 7.04 18.57
C GLU A 74 -9.61 8.46 18.08
N GLY A 75 -10.08 8.82 16.89
CA GLY A 75 -10.06 10.21 16.44
C GLY A 75 -10.21 10.44 14.93
N LYS A 76 -9.95 9.45 14.07
CA LYS A 76 -10.22 9.55 12.64
C LYS A 76 -10.86 8.27 12.14
N ILE A 77 -12.12 8.38 11.74
CA ILE A 77 -12.84 7.38 10.94
C ILE A 77 -11.92 7.01 9.76
N PRO A 78 -11.40 5.78 9.67
CA PRO A 78 -10.61 5.39 8.53
C PRO A 78 -11.55 5.32 7.33
N ASN A 79 -11.20 5.99 6.23
CA ASN A 79 -11.86 5.74 4.96
C ASN A 79 -11.48 4.32 4.53
N PHE A 80 -12.37 3.37 4.80
CA PHE A 80 -12.20 1.98 4.39
C PHE A 80 -12.40 1.87 2.89
N ILE A 81 -11.34 1.55 2.16
CA ILE A 81 -11.43 1.16 0.76
C ILE A 81 -11.37 -0.36 0.71
N PHE A 82 -12.44 -0.97 0.20
CA PHE A 82 -12.48 -2.41 -0.05
C PHE A 82 -11.79 -2.66 -1.38
N VAL A 83 -10.56 -3.15 -1.34
CA VAL A 83 -9.84 -3.64 -2.53
C VAL A 83 -10.22 -5.11 -2.71
N ASP A 84 -11.42 -5.34 -3.26
CA ASP A 84 -11.85 -6.69 -3.65
C ASP A 84 -11.13 -7.11 -4.95
N ARG A 85 -11.05 -8.43 -5.19
CA ARG A 85 -10.38 -8.97 -6.38
C ARG A 85 -11.12 -8.50 -7.65
N PRO A 86 -10.42 -8.24 -8.78
CA PRO A 86 -11.09 -8.23 -10.08
C PRO A 86 -11.65 -9.61 -10.43
#